data_AF-A0A937Z8N1-F1
#
_entry.id   AF-A0A937Z8N1-F1
#
_cell.length_a   1.000
_cell.length_b   1.000
_cell.length_c   1.000
_cell.angle_alpha   90.00
_cell.angle_beta   90.00
_cell.angle_gamma   90.00
#
_symmetry.space_group_name_H-M   'P 1'
#
loop_
_entity.id
_entity.type
_entity.pdbx_description
1 polymer ?
#
loop_
_entity_poly.entity_id
_entity_poly.type
_entity_poly.pdbx_seq_one_letter_code
_entity_poly.pdbx_strand_id
1 'polypeptide(L)'
;MSTEPYPEVAVDESGIVPNQSARGAEWPKKIRTLTASELDRLTIDHNGRFYWDGKLVNYEPPELRAQGQRPEGGDSTLDELERSVYEHTSPDRIEGAELARPLTAREREDLRADDFDTAREAGAAAEPRAISAEEMALAAAAIRMPERVHVKLSRWQSLGAIVMVLGMLVGASGIAAYGFVAAHEWACRIGLISSYCPQGPAGRPPARLDIPA
;
A
#
# COMPACT_ATOMS: atom_id res chain seq x y z
N MET A 1 -32.12 -39.35 19.76
CA MET A 1 -31.33 -38.43 18.92
C MET A 1 -30.17 -37.97 19.78
N SER A 2 -29.01 -38.62 19.63
CA SER A 2 -27.82 -38.33 20.44
C SER A 2 -27.06 -37.18 19.81
N THR A 3 -27.00 -36.06 20.52
CA THR A 3 -26.12 -34.93 20.20
C THR A 3 -24.77 -35.21 20.85
N GLU A 4 -23.85 -35.81 20.09
CA GLU A 4 -22.45 -35.88 20.51
C GLU A 4 -21.87 -34.45 20.56
N PRO A 5 -21.23 -34.05 21.66
CA PRO A 5 -20.62 -32.74 21.79
C PRO A 5 -19.36 -32.67 20.92
N TYR A 6 -19.26 -31.59 20.14
CA TYR A 6 -18.07 -31.31 19.33
C TYR A 6 -16.84 -31.09 20.24
N PRO A 7 -15.66 -31.64 19.89
CA PRO A 7 -14.45 -31.43 20.66
C PRO A 7 -14.05 -29.95 20.62
N GLU A 8 -13.90 -29.35 21.80
CA GLU A 8 -13.39 -27.99 21.94
C GLU A 8 -11.94 -27.94 21.44
N VAL A 9 -11.71 -27.14 20.40
CA VAL A 9 -10.38 -26.87 19.86
C VAL A 9 -9.69 -25.93 20.85
N ALA A 10 -8.72 -26.46 21.60
CA ALA A 10 -7.89 -25.65 22.49
C ALA A 10 -7.18 -24.55 21.67
N VAL A 11 -7.33 -23.30 22.13
CA VAL A 11 -6.93 -22.05 21.47
C VAL A 11 -5.42 -21.78 21.58
N ASP A 12 -4.61 -22.84 21.69
CA ASP A 12 -3.23 -22.71 22.15
C ASP A 12 -2.20 -23.01 21.04
N GLU A 13 -2.66 -23.43 19.85
CA GLU A 13 -1.78 -23.83 18.73
C GLU A 13 -1.70 -22.78 17.62
N SER A 14 -1.79 -21.51 17.99
CA SER A 14 -1.21 -20.45 17.17
C SER A 14 0.30 -20.56 17.35
N GLY A 15 1.02 -20.99 16.30
CA GLY A 15 2.47 -20.95 16.20
C GLY A 15 3.00 -19.52 16.28
N ILE A 16 2.83 -18.90 17.45
CA ILE A 16 3.36 -17.61 17.84
C ILE A 16 4.88 -17.80 17.77
N VAL A 17 5.46 -17.16 16.74
CA VAL A 17 6.88 -16.80 16.71
C VAL A 17 7.24 -16.39 18.13
N PRO A 18 8.22 -17.04 18.80
CA PRO A 18 8.53 -16.75 20.19
C PRO A 18 8.61 -15.25 20.31
N ASN A 19 7.75 -14.70 21.17
CA ASN A 19 7.71 -13.28 21.49
C ASN A 19 9.16 -12.98 21.85
N GLN A 20 9.93 -12.43 20.91
CA GLN A 20 11.23 -11.87 21.20
C GLN A 20 10.82 -10.76 22.13
N SER A 21 10.81 -11.07 23.43
CA SER A 21 10.85 -10.13 24.51
C SER A 21 11.94 -9.20 24.07
N ALA A 22 11.52 -8.07 23.49
CA ALA A 22 12.40 -7.03 23.04
C ALA A 22 13.24 -6.82 24.27
N ARG A 23 14.50 -7.30 24.23
CA ARG A 23 15.50 -6.88 25.19
C ARG A 23 15.33 -5.40 25.12
N GLY A 24 14.75 -4.81 26.17
CA GLY A 24 14.32 -3.43 26.14
C GLY A 24 15.56 -2.71 25.66
N ALA A 25 15.53 -2.27 24.40
CA ALA A 25 16.61 -1.52 23.84
C ALA A 25 16.52 -0.31 24.74
N GLU A 26 17.41 -0.29 25.74
CA GLU A 26 17.63 0.84 26.60
C GLU A 26 18.06 1.88 25.60
N TRP A 27 17.05 2.57 25.04
CA TRP A 27 17.25 3.70 24.19
C TRP A 27 18.23 4.56 24.97
N PRO A 28 19.38 4.93 24.37
CA PRO A 28 20.37 5.75 25.06
C PRO A 28 19.63 6.83 25.84
N LYS A 29 19.83 6.92 27.16
CA LYS A 29 19.02 7.74 28.09
C LYS A 29 18.93 9.23 27.74
N LYS A 30 19.60 9.64 26.65
CA LYS A 30 19.62 10.96 26.05
C LYS A 30 18.60 11.14 24.91
N ILE A 31 17.87 10.09 24.50
CA ILE A 31 16.84 10.20 23.46
C ILE A 31 15.53 10.61 24.15
N ARG A 32 15.22 11.89 24.07
CA ARG A 32 13.93 12.44 24.50
C ARG A 32 12.86 12.16 23.46
N THR A 33 11.64 11.89 23.90
CA THR A 33 10.47 11.85 23.02
C THR A 33 10.21 13.25 22.47
N LEU A 34 10.08 13.37 21.15
CA LEU A 34 9.72 14.63 20.51
C LEU A 34 8.24 14.93 20.79
N THR A 35 7.93 16.15 21.22
CA THR A 35 6.53 16.57 21.36
C THR A 35 5.93 16.85 19.98
N ALA A 36 4.60 16.83 19.87
CA ALA A 36 3.90 17.12 18.60
C ALA A 36 4.30 18.48 17.99
N SER A 37 4.59 19.47 18.83
CA SER A 37 5.08 20.79 18.39
C SER A 37 6.53 20.77 17.88
N GLU A 38 7.34 19.81 18.29
CA GLU A 38 8.73 19.66 17.83
C GLU A 38 8.80 18.93 16.48
N LEU A 39 7.85 18.03 16.20
CA LEU A 39 7.72 17.35 14.91
C LEU A 39 7.48 18.32 13.75
N ASP A 40 6.81 19.44 14.00
CA ASP A 40 6.55 20.48 12.98
C ASP A 40 7.85 21.17 12.51
N ARG A 41 8.93 21.07 13.30
CA ARG A 41 10.25 21.62 12.95
C ARG A 41 11.12 20.62 12.18
N LEU A 42 10.66 19.37 12.02
CA LEU A 42 11.31 18.34 11.22
C LEU A 42 10.78 18.41 9.79
N THR A 43 11.66 18.72 8.83
CA THR A 43 11.32 18.70 7.40
C THR A 43 12.18 17.70 6.64
N ILE A 44 11.64 17.15 5.56
CA ILE A 44 12.31 16.20 4.68
C ILE A 44 12.37 16.84 3.28
N ASP A 45 13.56 16.98 2.69
CA ASP A 45 13.67 17.47 1.31
C ASP A 45 13.45 16.35 0.27
N HIS A 46 13.28 16.73 -1.01
CA HIS A 46 13.12 15.81 -2.15
C HIS A 46 14.21 14.72 -2.27
N ASN A 47 15.39 14.94 -1.71
CA ASN A 47 16.51 13.98 -1.65
C ASN A 47 16.46 13.05 -0.43
N GLY A 48 15.38 13.09 0.37
CA GLY A 48 15.24 12.26 1.58
C GLY A 48 16.11 12.69 2.75
N ARG A 49 16.63 13.93 2.75
CA ARG A 49 17.45 14.47 3.83
C ARG A 49 16.59 15.14 4.89
N PHE A 50 16.91 14.91 6.16
CA PHE A 50 16.17 15.48 7.28
C PHE A 50 16.78 16.80 7.74
N TYR A 51 15.93 17.80 7.97
CA TYR A 51 16.30 19.09 8.51
C TYR A 51 15.54 19.32 9.80
N TRP A 52 16.22 19.89 10.79
CA TRP A 52 15.64 20.31 12.06
C TRP A 52 15.78 21.82 12.18
N ASP A 53 14.64 22.52 12.24
CA ASP A 53 14.62 23.98 12.34
C ASP A 53 15.42 24.66 11.20
N GLY A 54 15.30 24.09 9.99
CA GLY A 54 16.02 24.54 8.79
C GLY A 54 17.50 24.13 8.70
N LYS A 55 18.04 23.40 9.69
CA LYS A 55 19.43 22.90 9.68
C LYS A 55 19.49 21.42 9.34
N LEU A 56 20.38 21.03 8.44
CA LEU A 56 20.57 19.63 8.06
C LEU A 56 21.00 18.81 9.28
N VAL A 57 20.19 17.80 9.64
CA VAL A 57 20.57 16.82 10.67
C VAL A 57 21.49 15.82 10.00
N ASN A 58 22.79 15.99 10.23
CA ASN A 58 23.78 15.12 9.62
C ASN A 58 23.70 13.74 10.27
N TYR A 59 23.10 12.78 9.56
CA TYR A 59 23.37 11.38 9.83
C TYR A 59 24.78 11.15 9.30
N GLU A 60 25.75 11.06 10.19
CA GLU A 60 26.96 10.31 9.85
C GLU A 60 26.47 8.87 9.70
N PRO A 61 26.33 8.34 8.46
CA PRO A 61 26.03 6.93 8.33
C PRO A 61 27.07 6.22 9.17
N PRO A 62 26.69 5.25 10.03
CA PRO A 62 27.66 4.56 10.87
C PRO A 62 28.78 4.17 9.92
N GLU A 63 29.98 4.74 10.13
CA GLU A 63 31.09 4.43 9.27
C GLU A 63 31.11 2.92 9.25
N LEU A 64 30.85 2.34 8.08
CA LEU A 64 31.18 0.96 7.82
C LEU A 64 32.67 0.97 8.09
N ARG A 65 33.05 0.66 9.34
CA ARG A 65 34.42 0.44 9.71
C ARG A 65 34.86 -0.56 8.68
N ALA A 66 35.60 -0.07 7.70
CA ALA A 66 36.40 -0.87 6.82
C ALA A 66 37.41 -1.49 7.78
N GLN A 67 36.98 -2.53 8.47
CA GLN A 67 37.86 -3.50 9.07
C GLN A 67 38.58 -4.06 7.87
N GLY A 68 39.74 -3.48 7.59
CA GLY A 68 40.77 -4.00 6.73
C GLY A 68 41.29 -5.30 7.33
N GLN A 69 40.43 -6.31 7.34
CA GLN A 69 40.80 -7.68 7.50
C GLN A 69 40.17 -8.37 6.30
N ARG A 70 41.01 -8.49 5.27
CA ARG A 70 40.78 -9.28 4.07
C ARG A 70 40.86 -10.76 4.48
N PRO A 71 39.75 -11.50 4.65
CA PRO A 71 39.81 -12.94 4.48
C PRO A 71 40.03 -13.18 2.98
N GLU A 72 41.25 -13.57 2.63
CA GLU A 72 41.47 -14.23 1.35
C GLU A 72 40.66 -15.52 1.34
N GLY A 73 39.79 -15.68 0.35
CA GLY A 73 39.20 -16.95 -0.03
C GLY A 73 37.74 -17.13 0.38
N GLY A 74 36.83 -16.78 -0.52
CA GLY A 74 35.45 -17.27 -0.50
C GLY A 74 34.44 -16.27 -1.03
N ASP A 75 33.65 -16.72 -2.00
CA ASP A 75 32.32 -16.20 -2.37
C ASP A 75 32.21 -15.12 -3.45
N SER A 76 32.62 -15.53 -4.67
CA SER A 76 32.21 -14.98 -5.97
C SER A 76 30.72 -15.18 -6.31
N THR A 77 29.80 -15.21 -5.35
CA THR A 77 28.37 -15.45 -5.66
C THR A 77 27.60 -14.17 -5.98
N LEU A 78 28.04 -13.01 -5.48
CA LEU A 78 27.37 -11.73 -5.74
C LEU A 78 27.73 -11.17 -7.12
N ASP A 79 28.99 -11.26 -7.53
CA ASP A 79 29.44 -10.88 -8.88
C ASP A 79 28.79 -11.76 -9.97
N GLU A 80 28.52 -13.03 -9.67
CA GLU A 80 27.85 -13.94 -10.61
C GLU A 80 26.35 -13.65 -10.72
N LEU A 81 25.71 -13.21 -9.63
CA LEU A 81 24.32 -12.74 -9.67
C LEU A 81 24.20 -11.44 -10.48
N GLU A 82 25.10 -10.48 -10.27
CA GLU A 82 25.09 -9.19 -10.98
C GLU A 82 25.36 -9.36 -12.48
N ARG A 83 26.27 -10.28 -12.86
CA ARG A 83 26.51 -10.61 -14.28
C ARG A 83 25.32 -11.32 -14.94
N SER A 84 24.58 -12.16 -14.21
CA SER A 84 23.41 -12.87 -14.77
C SER A 84 22.22 -11.97 -15.11
N VAL A 85 22.12 -10.79 -14.47
CA VAL A 85 21.03 -9.82 -14.73
C VAL A 85 21.21 -9.12 -16.09
N TYR A 86 22.44 -8.94 -16.56
CA TYR A 86 22.70 -8.27 -17.84
C TYR A 86 22.67 -9.21 -19.05
N GLU A 87 22.84 -10.52 -18.86
CA GLU A 87 23.00 -11.47 -19.98
C GLU A 87 21.69 -12.09 -20.49
N HIS A 88 20.54 -11.79 -19.87
CA HIS A 88 19.22 -12.33 -20.29
C HIS A 88 18.23 -11.31 -20.88
N THR A 89 18.67 -10.07 -21.12
CA THR A 89 17.87 -9.09 -21.89
C THR A 89 18.51 -8.85 -23.25
N SER A 90 18.63 -9.89 -24.07
CA SER A 90 18.71 -9.72 -25.52
C SER A 90 17.26 -9.77 -26.03
N PRO A 91 16.63 -8.64 -26.38
CA PRO A 91 15.28 -8.66 -26.91
C PRO A 91 15.33 -9.39 -28.25
N ASP A 92 14.81 -10.61 -28.28
CA ASP A 92 14.47 -11.25 -29.54
C ASP A 92 13.53 -10.32 -30.30
N ARG A 93 14.07 -9.87 -31.42
CA ARG A 93 13.50 -9.08 -32.48
C ARG A 93 12.08 -9.57 -32.79
N ILE A 94 11.08 -8.87 -32.24
CA ILE A 94 9.67 -9.02 -32.62
C ILE A 94 9.55 -8.48 -34.05
N GLU A 95 9.74 -9.35 -35.04
CA GLU A 95 9.36 -9.08 -36.42
C GLU A 95 7.83 -9.06 -36.49
N GLY A 96 7.23 -7.86 -36.39
CA GLY A 96 5.79 -7.70 -36.59
C GLY A 96 5.13 -6.50 -35.93
N ALA A 97 5.80 -5.78 -35.03
CA ALA A 97 5.28 -4.51 -34.53
C ALA A 97 5.57 -3.42 -35.56
N GLU A 98 4.61 -3.16 -36.43
CA GLU A 98 4.55 -1.97 -37.26
C GLU A 98 4.57 -0.75 -36.32
N LEU A 99 5.77 -0.24 -36.05
CA LEU A 99 6.01 0.91 -35.19
C LEU A 99 5.16 2.06 -35.70
N ALA A 100 4.11 2.40 -34.93
CA ALA A 100 3.35 3.61 -35.12
C ALA A 100 4.34 4.77 -35.25
N ARG A 101 4.22 5.52 -36.35
CA ARG A 101 5.11 6.64 -36.67
C ARG A 101 5.27 7.52 -35.43
N PRO A 102 6.50 7.95 -35.09
CA PRO A 102 6.70 8.92 -34.02
C PRO A 102 5.88 10.17 -34.34
N LEU A 103 4.88 10.44 -33.51
CA LEU A 103 4.09 11.67 -33.55
C LEU A 103 5.05 12.85 -33.47
N THR A 104 4.87 13.81 -34.37
CA THR A 104 5.74 14.98 -34.42
C THR A 104 5.60 15.79 -33.14
N ALA A 105 6.66 16.50 -32.73
CA ALA A 105 6.68 17.29 -31.49
C ALA A 105 5.49 18.27 -31.37
N ARG A 106 4.90 18.66 -32.51
CA ARG A 106 3.76 19.58 -32.60
C ARG A 106 2.42 18.93 -32.16
N GLU A 107 2.19 17.65 -32.45
CA GLU A 107 0.98 16.94 -31.97
C GLU A 107 1.02 16.66 -30.46
N ARG A 108 2.21 16.65 -29.86
CA ARG A 108 2.37 16.40 -28.43
C ARG A 108 2.03 17.61 -27.56
N GLU A 109 2.06 18.82 -28.12
CA GLU A 109 1.67 20.05 -27.41
C GLU A 109 0.15 20.25 -27.39
N ASP A 110 -0.55 19.94 -28.48
CA ASP A 110 -2.02 20.07 -28.53
C ASP A 110 -2.72 19.10 -27.58
N LEU A 111 -2.17 17.90 -27.37
CA LEU A 111 -2.70 16.92 -26.40
C LEU A 111 -2.47 17.31 -24.92
N ARG A 112 -1.61 18.29 -24.63
CA ARG A 112 -1.27 18.67 -23.24
C ARG A 112 -2.12 19.83 -22.72
N ALA A 113 -2.79 20.58 -23.60
CA ALA A 113 -3.54 21.77 -23.21
C ALA A 113 -4.98 21.48 -22.73
N ASP A 114 -5.61 20.38 -23.15
CA ASP A 114 -7.04 20.16 -22.88
C ASP A 114 -7.36 19.30 -21.64
N ASP A 115 -6.38 18.64 -21.01
CA ASP A 115 -6.68 17.55 -20.06
C ASP A 115 -6.63 17.93 -18.56
N PHE A 116 -6.18 19.14 -18.20
CA PHE A 116 -6.02 19.51 -16.78
C PHE A 116 -7.16 20.30 -16.14
N ASP A 117 -8.03 20.96 -16.92
CA ASP A 117 -9.15 21.73 -16.36
C ASP A 117 -10.45 20.91 -16.23
N THR A 118 -10.59 19.82 -17.01
CA THR A 118 -11.83 19.00 -16.99
C THR A 118 -11.92 18.06 -15.77
N ALA A 119 -10.79 17.71 -15.14
CA ALA A 119 -10.78 16.78 -14.01
C ALA A 119 -11.28 17.39 -12.68
N ARG A 120 -11.34 18.72 -12.55
CA ARG A 120 -11.69 19.37 -11.28
C ARG A 120 -13.19 19.69 -11.12
N GLU A 121 -13.94 19.81 -12.21
CA GLU A 121 -15.39 20.08 -12.16
C GLU A 121 -16.27 18.82 -12.23
N ALA A 122 -15.73 17.66 -12.63
CA ALA A 122 -16.49 16.42 -12.73
C ALA A 122 -16.83 15.73 -11.38
N GLY A 123 -16.30 16.23 -10.26
CA GLY A 123 -16.42 15.57 -8.96
C GLY A 123 -17.72 15.79 -8.18
N ALA A 124 -18.60 16.71 -8.59
CA ALA A 124 -19.73 17.14 -7.74
C ALA A 124 -21.13 16.81 -8.27
N ALA A 125 -21.28 16.32 -9.51
CA ALA A 125 -22.60 16.06 -10.10
C ALA A 125 -22.63 14.86 -11.05
N ALA A 126 -21.78 13.86 -10.82
CA ALA A 126 -21.87 12.60 -11.56
C ALA A 126 -23.08 11.80 -11.06
N GLU A 127 -24.25 12.05 -11.66
CA GLU A 127 -25.36 11.11 -11.60
C GLU A 127 -24.85 9.72 -12.04
N PRO A 128 -25.21 8.64 -11.32
CA PRO A 128 -24.87 7.29 -11.72
C PRO A 128 -25.57 6.98 -13.04
N ARG A 129 -24.88 7.21 -14.16
CA ARG A 129 -25.31 6.68 -15.45
C ARG A 129 -25.36 5.16 -15.30
N ALA A 130 -26.57 4.62 -15.33
CA ALA A 130 -26.82 3.20 -15.40
C ALA A 130 -26.15 2.67 -16.67
N ILE A 131 -24.95 2.12 -16.50
CA ILE A 131 -24.23 1.41 -17.53
C ILE A 131 -25.17 0.29 -17.99
N SER A 132 -25.57 0.33 -19.25
CA SER A 132 -26.54 -0.63 -19.78
C SER A 132 -25.94 -2.03 -19.70
N ALA A 133 -26.77 -3.04 -19.47
CA ALA A 133 -26.32 -4.44 -19.45
C ALA A 133 -25.60 -4.84 -20.76
N GLU A 134 -25.86 -4.12 -21.86
CA GLU A 134 -25.23 -4.32 -23.17
C GLU A 134 -23.78 -3.84 -23.19
N GLU A 135 -23.45 -2.71 -22.56
CA GLU A 135 -22.06 -2.24 -22.42
C GLU A 135 -21.24 -3.15 -21.51
N MET A 136 -21.84 -3.68 -20.44
CA MET A 136 -21.15 -4.67 -19.59
C MET A 136 -20.88 -5.98 -20.36
N ALA A 137 -21.79 -6.41 -21.24
CA ALA A 137 -21.59 -7.60 -22.06
C ALA A 137 -20.49 -7.41 -23.12
N LEU A 138 -20.39 -6.22 -23.72
CA LEU A 138 -19.32 -5.89 -24.67
C LEU A 138 -17.95 -5.73 -24.00
N ALA A 139 -17.91 -5.14 -22.79
CA ALA A 139 -16.70 -5.07 -21.98
C ALA A 139 -16.23 -6.46 -21.50
N ALA A 140 -17.17 -7.35 -21.15
CA ALA A 140 -16.86 -8.73 -20.78
C ALA A 140 -16.35 -9.58 -21.96
N ALA A 141 -16.82 -9.32 -23.18
CA ALA A 141 -16.40 -10.06 -24.38
C ALA A 141 -15.00 -9.67 -24.90
N ALA A 142 -14.49 -8.49 -24.56
CA ALA A 142 -13.18 -8.00 -25.00
C ALA A 142 -11.99 -8.61 -24.24
N ILE A 143 -12.22 -9.27 -23.10
CA ILE A 143 -11.18 -9.99 -22.37
C ILE A 143 -11.06 -11.41 -22.93
N ARG A 144 -10.71 -11.52 -24.22
CA ARG A 144 -10.19 -12.79 -24.76
C ARG A 144 -8.79 -13.00 -24.19
N MET A 145 -8.73 -13.64 -23.03
CA MET A 145 -7.46 -14.11 -22.47
C MET A 145 -6.83 -15.09 -23.48
N PRO A 146 -5.59 -14.85 -23.93
CA PRO A 146 -4.93 -15.74 -24.88
C PRO A 146 -4.86 -17.15 -24.30
N GLU A 147 -5.25 -18.11 -25.14
CA GLU A 147 -5.34 -19.52 -24.80
C GLU A 147 -3.98 -20.06 -24.34
N ARG A 148 -3.88 -20.32 -23.03
CA ARG A 148 -2.89 -21.19 -22.37
C ARG A 148 -1.42 -20.87 -22.66
N VAL A 149 -0.97 -19.71 -22.20
CA VAL A 149 0.47 -19.53 -21.96
C VAL A 149 0.86 -20.39 -20.75
N HIS A 150 1.47 -21.54 -21.00
CA HIS A 150 2.05 -22.37 -19.93
C HIS A 150 3.32 -21.70 -19.40
N VAL A 151 3.13 -20.73 -18.51
CA VAL A 151 4.24 -20.07 -17.82
C VAL A 151 4.82 -21.05 -16.81
N LYS A 152 5.97 -21.65 -17.12
CA LYS A 152 6.78 -22.37 -16.14
C LYS A 152 7.48 -21.34 -15.24
N LEU A 153 6.76 -20.89 -14.21
CA LEU A 153 7.33 -20.03 -13.16
C LEU A 153 8.34 -20.82 -12.33
N SER A 154 9.47 -20.18 -11.98
CA SER A 154 10.38 -20.75 -11.00
C SER A 154 9.64 -20.92 -9.66
N ARG A 155 10.02 -21.91 -8.85
CA ARG A 155 9.39 -22.15 -7.53
C ARG A 155 9.40 -20.88 -6.66
N TRP A 156 10.46 -20.08 -6.74
CA TRP A 156 10.59 -18.82 -6.03
C TRP A 156 9.68 -17.72 -6.57
N GLN A 157 9.51 -17.65 -7.89
CA GLN A 157 8.57 -16.71 -8.51
C GLN A 157 7.11 -17.05 -8.14
N SER A 158 6.76 -18.34 -8.12
CA SER A 158 5.44 -18.79 -7.68
C SER A 158 5.19 -18.44 -6.21
N LEU A 159 6.17 -18.66 -5.33
CA LEU A 159 6.06 -18.27 -3.92
C LEU A 159 5.87 -16.75 -3.77
N GLY A 160 6.66 -15.96 -4.50
CA GLY A 160 6.55 -14.49 -4.50
C GLY A 160 5.17 -14.00 -4.96
N ALA A 161 4.63 -14.60 -6.03
CA ALA A 161 3.29 -14.27 -6.52
C ALA A 161 2.20 -14.60 -5.49
N ILE A 162 2.30 -15.75 -4.81
CA ILE A 162 1.35 -16.13 -3.75
C ILE A 162 1.40 -15.14 -2.60
N VAL A 163 2.60 -14.77 -2.13
CA VAL A 163 2.77 -13.79 -1.05
C VAL A 163 2.21 -12.43 -1.44
N MET A 164 2.42 -11.99 -2.68
CA MET A 164 1.89 -10.72 -3.18
C MET A 164 0.36 -10.72 -3.21
N VAL A 165 -0.26 -11.79 -3.71
CA VAL A 165 -1.73 -11.93 -3.73
C VAL A 165 -2.30 -11.94 -2.32
N LEU A 166 -1.69 -12.69 -1.39
CA LEU A 166 -2.10 -12.70 0.01
C LEU A 166 -1.96 -11.32 0.67
N GLY A 167 -0.85 -10.63 0.44
CA GLY A 167 -0.64 -9.27 0.93
C GLY A 167 -1.69 -8.29 0.40
N MET A 168 -2.06 -8.41 -0.88
CA MET A 168 -3.12 -7.60 -1.48
C MET A 168 -4.50 -7.89 -0.87
N LEU A 169 -4.83 -9.16 -0.61
CA LEU A 169 -6.08 -9.55 0.05
C LEU A 169 -6.15 -9.05 1.50
N VAL A 170 -5.04 -9.14 2.24
CA VAL A 170 -4.97 -8.62 3.62
C VAL A 170 -5.06 -7.10 3.62
N GLY A 171 -4.35 -6.43 2.72
CA GLY A 171 -4.42 -4.97 2.57
C GLY A 171 -5.82 -4.48 2.21
N ALA A 172 -6.46 -5.11 1.22
CA ALA A 172 -7.81 -4.77 0.79
C ALA A 172 -8.86 -5.00 1.89
N SER A 173 -8.75 -6.13 2.61
CA SER A 173 -9.67 -6.42 3.72
C SER A 173 -9.52 -5.43 4.88
N GLY A 174 -8.29 -5.00 5.19
CA GLY A 174 -8.05 -3.94 6.18
C GLY A 174 -8.74 -2.63 5.80
N ILE A 175 -8.55 -2.15 4.56
CA ILE A 175 -9.18 -0.90 4.08
C ILE A 175 -10.71 -1.02 4.11
N ALA A 176 -11.27 -2.17 3.69
CA ALA A 176 -12.70 -2.41 3.74
C ALA A 176 -13.26 -2.38 5.17
N ALA A 177 -12.55 -2.99 6.13
CA ALA A 177 -12.95 -2.96 7.54
C ALA A 177 -12.95 -1.53 8.11
N TYR A 178 -11.90 -0.74 7.84
CA TYR A 178 -11.86 0.67 8.26
C TYR A 178 -12.97 1.50 7.63
N GLY A 179 -13.22 1.33 6.33
CA GLY A 179 -14.31 2.00 5.62
C GLY A 179 -15.68 1.63 6.20
N PHE A 180 -15.89 0.36 6.53
CA PHE A 180 -17.13 -0.11 7.14
C PHE A 180 -17.39 0.52 8.51
N VAL A 181 -16.36 0.61 9.38
CA VAL A 181 -16.51 1.24 10.70
C VAL A 181 -16.85 2.72 10.56
N ALA A 182 -16.16 3.45 9.67
CA ALA A 182 -16.44 4.86 9.43
C ALA A 182 -17.84 5.09 8.86
N ALA A 183 -18.27 4.25 7.89
CA ALA A 183 -19.61 4.31 7.32
C ALA A 183 -20.68 3.99 8.36
N HIS A 184 -20.44 3.02 9.24
CA HIS A 184 -21.35 2.66 10.32
C HIS A 184 -21.50 3.79 11.34
N GLU A 185 -20.40 4.44 11.76
CA GLU A 185 -20.45 5.60 12.66
C GLU A 185 -21.25 6.76 12.04
N TRP A 186 -21.00 7.05 10.77
CA TRP A 186 -21.74 8.08 10.03
C TRP A 186 -23.24 7.73 9.93
N ALA A 187 -23.58 6.49 9.58
CA ALA A 187 -24.96 6.01 9.48
C ALA A 187 -25.71 6.10 10.81
N CYS A 188 -25.02 5.81 11.92
CA CYS A 188 -25.56 6.01 13.27
C CYS A 188 -25.81 7.48 13.57
N ARG A 189 -24.89 8.37 13.20
CA ARG A 189 -25.02 9.81 13.48
C ARG A 189 -26.23 10.44 12.76
N ILE A 190 -26.56 9.99 11.57
CA ILE A 190 -27.72 10.48 10.79
C ILE A 190 -29.02 9.71 11.09
N GLY A 191 -28.97 8.68 11.95
CA GLY A 191 -30.14 7.89 12.35
C GLY A 191 -30.67 6.96 11.26
N LEU A 192 -29.85 6.59 10.27
CA LEU A 192 -30.28 5.71 9.17
C LEU A 192 -30.45 4.26 9.62
N ILE A 193 -29.65 3.83 10.60
CA ILE A 193 -29.70 2.49 11.20
C ILE A 193 -29.70 2.70 12.71
N SER A 194 -30.66 2.14 13.45
CA SER A 194 -30.77 2.30 14.91
C SER A 194 -30.47 1.03 15.70
N SER A 195 -30.51 -0.13 15.05
CA SER A 195 -30.45 -1.46 15.71
C SER A 195 -29.06 -1.87 16.19
N TYR A 196 -27.99 -1.30 15.62
CA TYR A 196 -26.60 -1.67 15.93
C TYR A 196 -25.73 -0.49 16.37
N CYS A 197 -26.33 0.67 16.60
CA CYS A 197 -25.56 1.80 17.09
C CYS A 197 -25.18 1.57 18.55
N PRO A 198 -23.91 1.78 18.92
CA PRO A 198 -23.56 1.82 20.33
C PRO A 198 -24.46 2.88 20.97
N GLN A 199 -25.11 2.52 22.08
CA GLN A 199 -25.81 3.51 22.88
C GLN A 199 -24.75 4.53 23.29
N GLY A 200 -24.78 5.70 22.64
CA GLY A 200 -23.85 6.77 22.94
C GLY A 200 -23.88 7.00 24.46
N PRO A 201 -22.74 7.30 25.10
CA PRO A 201 -22.68 7.51 26.54
C PRO A 201 -23.83 8.45 26.92
N ALA A 202 -24.77 7.92 27.70
CA ALA A 202 -26.04 8.57 27.97
C ALA A 202 -25.76 10.00 28.46
N GLY A 203 -26.11 10.99 27.64
CA GLY A 203 -26.07 12.39 28.03
C GLY A 203 -24.75 13.10 27.73
N ARG A 204 -24.50 13.40 26.44
CA ARG A 204 -24.09 14.78 26.17
C ARG A 204 -25.34 15.63 26.39
N PRO A 205 -25.41 16.47 27.45
CA PRO A 205 -26.56 17.33 27.65
C PRO A 205 -26.76 18.18 26.40
N PRO A 206 -28.02 18.46 26.01
CA PRO A 206 -28.31 19.30 24.85
C PRO A 206 -27.49 20.58 24.96
N ALA A 207 -26.88 21.00 23.85
CA ALA A 207 -26.12 22.24 23.81
C ALA A 207 -27.02 23.35 24.36
N ARG A 208 -26.62 23.93 25.50
CA ARG A 208 -27.32 25.05 26.12
C ARG A 208 -27.34 26.20 25.11
N LEU A 209 -28.54 26.57 24.66
CA LEU A 209 -28.80 27.67 23.73
C LEU A 209 -28.55 29.05 24.38
N ASP A 210 -28.19 29.07 25.65
CA ASP A 210 -28.09 30.23 26.52
C ASP A 210 -26.67 30.86 26.57
N ILE A 211 -25.72 30.42 25.75
CA ILE A 211 -24.40 31.07 25.60
C ILE A 211 -24.36 31.83 24.27
N PRO A 212 -24.50 33.18 24.25
CA PRO A 212 -24.29 33.96 23.05
C PRO A 212 -22.81 33.92 22.63
N ALA A 213 -22.58 33.74 21.33
CA ALA A 213 -21.26 33.73 20.68
C ALA A 213 -20.56 35.10 20.76
#